data_AF-A0A087S650-F1
#
_entry.id   AF-A0A087S650-F1
#
_cell.length_a   1.000
_cell.length_b   1.000
_cell.length_c   1.000
_cell.angle_alpha   90.00
_cell.angle_beta   90.00
_cell.angle_gamma   90.00
#
_symmetry.space_group_name_H-M   'P 1'
#
loop_
_entity.id
_entity.type
_entity.pdbx_description
1 polymer ?
#
loop_
_entity_poly.entity_id
_entity_poly.type
_entity_poly.pdbx_seq_one_letter_code
_entity_poly.pdbx_strand_id
1 'polypeptide(L)'
;MTEFLHKPYDKIYVRDMIKLELDDLIGMMSSLESANAYWVDGVLFASFAMTESEELAKKEMQNEMYLDKIIFAKYENYSKTVKSSTNLEIGVLNMHKSKLYKDLIAWLKSQPIWNE
;
A
#
# COMPACT_ATOMS: atom_id res chain seq x y z
N MET A 1 -33.46 13.72 1.85
CA MET A 1 -32.53 13.38 0.76
C MET A 1 -31.14 13.39 1.37
N THR A 2 -30.37 12.31 1.24
CA THR A 2 -29.05 12.18 1.89
C THR A 2 -27.97 12.86 1.05
N GLU A 3 -27.12 13.65 1.67
CA GLU A 3 -25.96 14.28 1.02
C GLU A 3 -24.74 13.35 1.10
N PHE A 4 -23.99 13.25 0.01
CA PHE A 4 -22.76 12.48 -0.07
C PHE A 4 -21.61 13.40 -0.46
N LEU A 5 -20.56 13.45 0.37
CA LEU A 5 -19.39 14.30 0.17
C LEU A 5 -18.16 13.42 -0.06
N HIS A 6 -17.46 13.62 -1.18
CA HIS A 6 -16.15 13.01 -1.41
C HIS A 6 -15.05 13.96 -0.94
N LYS A 7 -14.30 13.54 0.07
CA LYS A 7 -13.19 14.31 0.63
C LYS A 7 -11.96 13.41 0.79
N PRO A 8 -10.92 13.58 -0.06
CA PRO A 8 -9.64 12.90 0.11
C PRO A 8 -8.95 13.31 1.42
N TYR A 9 -8.00 12.48 1.88
CA TYR A 9 -7.12 12.86 2.98
C TYR A 9 -6.25 14.06 2.60
N ASP A 10 -6.09 14.98 3.56
CA ASP A 10 -5.19 16.12 3.42
C ASP A 10 -3.73 15.67 3.60
N LYS A 11 -3.50 14.63 4.43
CA LYS A 11 -2.15 14.11 4.70
C LYS A 11 -2.16 12.65 5.12
N ILE A 12 -1.16 11.90 4.65
CA ILE A 12 -0.87 10.53 5.10
C ILE A 12 0.50 10.53 5.76
N TYR A 13 0.56 10.07 7.00
CA TYR A 13 1.80 9.85 7.74
C TYR A 13 2.20 8.40 7.58
N VAL A 14 3.40 8.17 7.03
CA VAL A 14 3.97 6.82 6.89
C VAL A 14 5.12 6.72 7.87
N ARG A 15 5.00 5.81 8.85
CA ARG A 15 6.02 5.65 9.89
C ARG A 15 7.24 4.88 9.39
N ASP A 16 7.03 3.83 8.60
CA ASP A 16 8.13 3.02 8.06
C ASP A 16 7.90 2.62 6.60
N MET A 17 9.00 2.43 5.88
CA MET A 17 9.03 2.00 4.48
C MET A 17 10.02 0.86 4.37
N ILE A 18 9.57 -0.28 3.86
CA ILE A 18 10.38 -1.48 3.79
C ILE A 18 10.37 -1.97 2.35
N LYS A 19 11.54 -1.94 1.72
CA LYS A 19 11.74 -2.53 0.39
C LYS A 19 12.18 -3.97 0.55
N LEU A 20 11.48 -4.88 -0.12
CA LEU A 20 11.81 -6.29 -0.15
C LEU A 20 12.06 -6.75 -1.59
N GLU A 21 12.70 -7.90 -1.71
CA GLU A 21 12.65 -8.68 -2.95
C GLU A 21 11.23 -9.19 -3.19
N LEU A 22 10.91 -9.43 -4.46
CA LEU A 22 9.55 -9.82 -4.87
C LEU A 22 9.10 -11.12 -4.19
N ASP A 23 9.99 -12.13 -4.12
CA ASP A 23 9.69 -13.42 -3.51
C ASP A 23 9.41 -13.30 -2.00
N ASP A 24 10.16 -12.46 -1.29
CA ASP A 24 9.96 -12.22 0.15
C ASP A 24 8.63 -11.51 0.42
N LEU A 25 8.30 -10.52 -0.41
CA LEU A 25 7.00 -9.85 -0.34
C LEU A 25 5.86 -10.84 -0.60
N ILE A 26 5.98 -11.72 -1.60
CA ILE A 26 4.97 -12.74 -1.90
C ILE A 26 4.84 -13.73 -0.74
N GLY A 27 5.97 -14.19 -0.20
CA GLY A 27 6.00 -15.07 0.97
C GLY A 27 5.27 -14.46 2.16
N MET A 28 5.58 -13.21 2.49
CA MET A 28 4.90 -12.47 3.54
C MET A 28 3.39 -12.36 3.27
N MET A 29 3.00 -11.91 2.08
CA MET A 29 1.59 -11.72 1.72
C MET A 29 0.79 -13.03 1.74
N SER A 30 1.40 -14.15 1.34
CA SER A 30 0.76 -15.46 1.37
C SER A 30 0.47 -15.96 2.80
N SER A 31 1.20 -15.46 3.80
CA SER A 31 1.00 -15.79 5.22
C SER A 31 -0.06 -14.93 5.91
N LEU A 32 -0.47 -13.83 5.27
CA LEU A 32 -1.42 -12.87 5.84
C LEU A 32 -2.83 -13.22 5.36
N GLU A 33 -3.74 -13.52 6.29
CA GLU A 33 -5.11 -13.93 5.95
C GLU A 33 -5.96 -12.84 5.27
N SER A 34 -5.59 -11.57 5.45
CA SER A 34 -6.42 -10.42 5.06
C SER A 34 -5.69 -9.31 4.30
N ALA A 35 -4.40 -9.49 3.98
CA ALA A 35 -3.63 -8.47 3.29
C ALA A 35 -3.81 -8.61 1.77
N ASN A 36 -4.31 -7.57 1.11
CA ASN A 36 -4.33 -7.50 -0.35
C ASN A 36 -3.01 -6.94 -0.85
N ALA A 37 -2.45 -7.55 -1.89
CA ALA A 37 -1.33 -6.96 -2.62
C ALA A 37 -1.88 -5.97 -3.65
N TYR A 38 -1.40 -4.73 -3.58
CA TYR A 38 -1.80 -3.67 -4.51
C TYR A 38 -0.69 -3.41 -5.52
N TRP A 39 -1.10 -3.07 -6.74
CA TRP A 39 -0.17 -2.66 -7.79
C TRP A 39 -0.53 -1.28 -8.33
N VAL A 40 0.49 -0.41 -8.42
CA VAL A 40 0.44 0.89 -9.11
C VAL A 40 1.79 1.21 -9.72
N ASP A 41 1.80 1.61 -10.99
CA ASP A 41 2.94 2.20 -11.69
C ASP A 41 4.26 1.43 -11.52
N GLY A 42 4.23 0.11 -11.63
CA GLY A 42 5.44 -0.70 -11.54
C GLY A 42 5.87 -1.06 -10.11
N VAL A 43 4.99 -0.86 -9.12
CA VAL A 43 5.26 -1.17 -7.71
C VAL A 43 4.17 -2.09 -7.18
N LEU A 44 4.58 -3.22 -6.61
CA LEU A 44 3.74 -4.10 -5.81
C LEU A 44 3.93 -3.75 -4.33
N PHE A 45 2.86 -3.55 -3.59
CA PHE A 45 2.96 -3.13 -2.19
C PHE A 45 1.77 -3.59 -1.33
N ALA A 46 2.01 -3.57 -0.03
CA ALA A 46 1.00 -3.67 1.01
C ALA A 46 1.18 -2.51 1.99
N SER A 47 0.08 -1.92 2.44
CA SER A 47 0.05 -0.85 3.42
C SER A 47 -0.66 -1.30 4.68
N PHE A 48 -0.08 -1.04 5.84
CA PHE A 48 -0.62 -1.43 7.13
C PHE A 48 -1.03 -0.18 7.90
N ALA A 49 -2.33 -0.07 8.21
CA ALA A 49 -2.83 0.99 9.07
C ALA A 49 -2.40 0.73 10.52
N MET A 50 -2.31 1.80 11.32
CA MET A 50 -2.14 1.64 12.76
C MET A 50 -3.40 1.01 13.37
N THR A 51 -3.23 0.27 14.47
CA THR A 51 -4.37 -0.26 15.23
C THR A 51 -5.29 0.87 15.67
N GLU A 52 -6.59 0.72 15.40
CA GLU A 52 -7.60 1.74 15.70
C GLU A 52 -7.54 2.19 17.17
N SER A 53 -7.61 3.50 17.38
CA SER A 53 -7.70 4.12 18.70
C SER A 53 -8.54 5.38 18.63
N GLU A 54 -9.04 5.86 19.78
CA GLU A 54 -9.84 7.09 19.84
C GLU A 54 -9.06 8.33 19.33
N GLU A 55 -7.74 8.35 19.56
CA GLU A 55 -6.86 9.42 19.06
C GLU A 55 -6.75 9.38 17.54
N LEU A 56 -6.59 8.19 16.95
CA LEU A 56 -6.59 8.03 15.50
C LEU A 56 -7.94 8.40 14.87
N ALA A 57 -9.05 8.07 15.53
CA ALA A 57 -10.38 8.49 15.07
C ALA A 57 -10.50 10.02 15.02
N LYS A 58 -10.01 10.74 16.05
CA LYS A 58 -9.97 12.22 16.05
C LYS A 58 -9.11 12.76 14.92
N LYS A 59 -8.02 12.07 14.57
CA LYS A 59 -7.15 12.44 13.44
C LYS A 59 -7.79 12.16 12.08
N GLU A 60 -8.51 11.06 11.93
CA GLU A 60 -9.28 10.78 10.71
C GLU A 60 -10.38 11.81 10.49
N MET A 61 -11.03 12.30 11.56
CA MET A 61 -11.96 13.44 11.48
C MET A 61 -11.28 14.73 10.97
N GLN A 62 -9.96 14.84 11.11
CA GLN A 62 -9.13 15.93 10.56
C GLN A 62 -8.62 15.63 9.14
N ASN A 63 -9.08 14.54 8.50
CA ASN A 63 -8.64 14.06 7.18
C ASN A 63 -7.14 13.70 7.15
N GLU A 64 -6.59 13.27 8.29
CA GLU A 64 -5.25 12.69 8.37
C GLU A 64 -5.34 11.17 8.47
N MET A 65 -4.46 10.46 7.73
CA MET A 65 -4.32 9.00 7.81
C MET A 65 -2.93 8.63 8.34
N TYR A 66 -2.84 7.55 9.10
CA TYR A 66 -1.58 7.06 9.67
C TYR A 66 -1.34 5.60 9.27
N LEU A 67 -0.28 5.37 8.50
CA LEU A 67 0.22 4.06 8.13
C LEU A 67 1.38 3.70 9.04
N ASP A 68 1.29 2.54 9.67
CA ASP A 68 2.39 1.97 10.46
C ASP A 68 3.58 1.66 9.56
N LYS A 69 3.32 1.02 8.40
CA LYS A 69 4.36 0.72 7.42
C LYS A 69 3.80 0.50 6.02
N ILE A 70 4.65 0.74 5.03
CA ILE A 70 4.45 0.33 3.65
C ILE A 70 5.56 -0.65 3.30
N ILE A 71 5.18 -1.84 2.86
CA ILE A 71 6.12 -2.87 2.40
C ILE A 71 5.94 -3.03 0.90
N PHE A 72 7.03 -2.96 0.13
CA PHE A 72 6.94 -2.90 -1.33
C PHE A 72 8.09 -3.60 -2.04
N ALA A 73 7.85 -3.94 -3.30
CA ALA A 73 8.85 -4.48 -4.24
C ALA A 73 8.64 -3.85 -5.63
N LYS A 74 9.71 -3.81 -6.42
CA LYS A 74 9.62 -3.42 -7.84
C LYS A 74 8.90 -4.52 -8.62
N TYR A 75 7.88 -4.14 -9.38
CA TYR A 75 7.10 -5.07 -10.20
C TYR A 75 6.55 -4.36 -11.43
N GLU A 76 7.34 -4.31 -12.52
CA GLU A 76 7.14 -3.38 -13.64
C GLU A 76 5.77 -3.50 -14.33
N ASN A 77 5.29 -4.74 -14.52
CA ASN A 77 4.09 -5.01 -15.29
C ASN A 77 2.99 -5.54 -14.38
N TYR A 78 1.79 -5.00 -14.53
CA TYR A 78 0.63 -5.53 -13.83
C TYR A 78 0.26 -6.93 -14.30
N SER A 79 -0.07 -7.78 -13.34
CA SER A 79 -0.74 -9.07 -13.54
C SER A 79 -1.83 -9.22 -12.47
N LYS A 80 -2.84 -10.07 -12.73
CA LYS A 80 -3.90 -10.36 -11.75
C LYS A 80 -3.40 -11.19 -10.57
N THR A 81 -2.34 -11.97 -10.79
CA THR A 81 -1.67 -12.77 -9.78
C THR A 81 -0.17 -12.67 -9.97
N VAL A 82 0.57 -12.78 -8.88
CA VAL A 82 2.03 -12.84 -8.91
C VAL A 82 2.48 -14.09 -8.20
N LYS A 83 3.45 -14.78 -8.79
CA LYS A 83 3.95 -16.08 -8.34
C LYS A 83 5.42 -15.97 -7.98
N SER A 84 5.77 -16.53 -6.83
CA SER A 84 7.16 -16.63 -6.36
C SER A 84 7.90 -17.79 -7.00
N SER A 85 9.23 -17.79 -6.88
CA SER A 85 10.07 -18.93 -7.28
C SER A 85 9.72 -20.24 -6.55
N THR A 86 9.16 -20.17 -5.34
CA THR A 86 8.78 -21.33 -4.50
C THR A 86 7.35 -21.82 -4.74
N ASN A 87 6.70 -21.36 -5.82
CA ASN A 87 5.31 -21.67 -6.21
C ASN A 87 4.19 -21.08 -5.35
N LEU A 88 4.48 -20.15 -4.43
CA LEU A 88 3.42 -19.35 -3.79
C LEU A 88 2.84 -18.37 -4.80
N GLU A 89 1.52 -18.21 -4.82
CA GLU A 89 0.80 -17.30 -5.71
C GLU A 89 -0.19 -16.46 -4.89
N ILE A 90 -0.18 -15.15 -5.14
CA ILE A 90 -1.09 -14.21 -4.48
C ILE A 90 -1.89 -13.42 -5.53
N GLY A 91 -3.10 -13.02 -5.17
CA GLY A 91 -3.90 -12.09 -5.95
C GLY A 91 -3.37 -10.67 -5.86
N VAL A 92 -3.45 -9.93 -6.97
CA VAL A 92 -3.00 -8.54 -7.07
C VAL A 92 -4.16 -7.66 -7.53
N LEU A 93 -4.40 -6.58 -6.79
CA LEU A 93 -5.41 -5.58 -7.12
C LEU A 93 -4.77 -4.39 -7.84
N ASN A 94 -5.26 -4.10 -9.05
CA ASN A 94 -4.82 -2.94 -9.80
C ASN A 94 -5.43 -1.65 -9.23
N MET A 95 -4.60 -0.84 -8.57
CA MET A 95 -5.03 0.43 -7.98
C MET A 95 -4.64 1.64 -8.83
N HIS A 96 -4.18 1.45 -10.08
CA HIS A 96 -3.72 2.52 -10.96
C HIS A 96 -4.80 3.59 -11.25
N LYS A 97 -6.08 3.26 -11.10
CA LYS A 97 -7.17 4.25 -11.24
C LYS A 97 -7.36 5.14 -10.01
N SER A 98 -6.76 4.80 -8.87
CA SER A 98 -6.82 5.60 -7.65
C SER A 98 -5.76 6.70 -7.67
N LYS A 99 -6.22 7.96 -7.62
CA LYS A 99 -5.32 9.11 -7.49
C LYS A 99 -4.48 9.02 -6.22
N LEU A 100 -5.08 8.64 -5.08
CA LEU A 100 -4.40 8.52 -3.80
C LEU A 100 -3.19 7.57 -3.88
N TYR A 101 -3.38 6.38 -4.48
CA TYR A 101 -2.29 5.41 -4.58
C TYR A 101 -1.25 5.78 -5.64
N LYS A 102 -1.63 6.50 -6.71
CA LYS A 102 -0.67 7.10 -7.64
C LYS A 102 0.22 8.12 -6.95
N ASP A 103 -0.38 9.03 -6.18
CA ASP A 103 0.35 10.07 -5.44
C ASP A 103 1.25 9.41 -4.37
N LEU A 104 0.76 8.36 -3.69
CA LEU A 104 1.55 7.58 -2.73
C LEU A 104 2.76 6.92 -3.38
N ILE A 105 2.61 6.24 -4.51
CA ILE A 105 3.72 5.57 -5.19
C ILE A 105 4.69 6.56 -5.82
N ALA A 106 4.20 7.70 -6.34
CA ALA A 106 5.07 8.76 -6.82
C ALA A 106 5.94 9.34 -5.69
N TRP A 107 5.35 9.56 -4.50
CA TRP A 107 6.08 9.96 -3.30
C TRP A 107 7.04 8.87 -2.82
N LEU A 108 6.63 7.60 -2.80
CA LEU A 108 7.48 6.48 -2.37
C LEU A 108 8.73 6.36 -3.25
N LYS A 109 8.59 6.52 -4.57
CA LYS A 109 9.71 6.49 -5.53
C LYS A 109 10.69 7.65 -5.36
N SER A 110 10.28 8.76 -4.72
CA SER A 110 11.18 9.88 -4.42
C SER A 110 11.94 9.69 -3.10
N GLN A 111 11.61 8.66 -2.31
CA GLN A 111 12.28 8.38 -1.05
C GLN A 111 13.63 7.65 -1.28
N PRO A 112 14.64 7.85 -0.42
CA PRO A 112 15.96 7.24 -0.58
C PRO A 112 15.94 5.72 -0.74
N ILE A 113 15.08 5.03 0.03
CA ILE A 113 14.91 3.57 0.02
C ILE A 113 14.52 2.99 -1.36
N TRP A 114 14.02 3.81 -2.28
CA TRP A 114 13.72 3.35 -3.64
C TRP A 114 14.97 2.88 -4.40
N ASN A 115 16.11 3.54 -4.16
CA ASN A 115 17.37 3.34 -4.89
C ASN A 115 18.35 2.40 -4.19
N GLU A 116 18.08 2.01 -2.94
CA GLU A 116 18.82 0.94 -2.24
C GLU A 116 18.63 -0.41 -2.93
#